data_AF-A0A2E9WRZ7-F1
#
_entry.id   AF-A0A2E9WRZ7-F1
#
_cell.length_a   1.000
_cell.length_b   1.000
_cell.length_c   1.000
_cell.angle_alpha   90.00
_cell.angle_beta   90.00
_cell.angle_gamma   90.00
#
_symmetry.space_group_name_H-M   'P 1'
#
loop_
_entity.id
_entity.type
_entity.pdbx_description
1 polymer ?
#
loop_
_entity_poly.entity_id
_entity_poly.type
_entity_poly.pdbx_seq_one_letter_code
_entity_poly.pdbx_strand_id
1 'polypeptide(L)' 'IEKGSAIITHIQGTEVHAMDSKTYSTLILPLDPEMNLESGGEIQWMEAMGRYRITRDH' A
#
# COMPACT_ATOMS: atom_id res chain seq x y z
N ILE A 1 -6.64 2.66 -14.61
CA ILE A 1 -5.78 1.80 -13.77
C ILE A 1 -4.50 2.57 -13.56
N GLU A 2 -4.33 3.08 -12.35
CA GLU A 2 -3.09 3.68 -11.91
C GLU A 2 -2.27 2.66 -11.13
N LYS A 3 -0.95 2.85 -11.07
CA LYS A 3 -0.04 2.02 -10.30
C LYS A 3 1.14 2.83 -9.80
N GLY A 4 1.69 2.44 -8.67
CA GLY A 4 2.83 3.11 -8.05
C GLY A 4 3.52 2.23 -7.02
N SER A 5 4.51 2.80 -6.35
CA SER A 5 5.12 2.20 -5.16
C SER A 5 4.93 3.10 -3.95
N ALA A 6 4.95 2.49 -2.77
CA ALA A 6 4.78 3.20 -1.52
C ALA A 6 5.57 2.51 -0.41
N ILE A 7 5.97 3.28 0.61
CA ILE A 7 6.61 2.74 1.82
C ILE A 7 5.54 2.61 2.89
N ILE A 8 5.41 1.41 3.49
CA ILE A 8 4.49 1.19 4.60
C ILE A 8 4.97 1.99 5.81
N THR A 9 4.11 2.85 6.34
CA THR A 9 4.40 3.61 7.55
C THR A 9 4.00 2.82 8.79
N HIS A 10 2.80 2.25 8.78
CA HIS A 10 2.27 1.39 9.83
C HIS A 10 1.04 0.59 9.35
N ILE A 11 0.68 -0.45 10.11
CA ILE A 11 -0.51 -1.26 9.90
C ILE A 11 -1.44 -1.04 11.09
N GLN A 12 -2.71 -0.73 10.83
CA GLN A 12 -3.74 -0.51 11.85
C GLN A 12 -4.96 -1.37 11.55
N GLY A 13 -5.17 -2.42 12.35
CA GLY A 13 -6.29 -3.34 12.13
C GLY A 13 -6.22 -4.01 10.77
N THR A 14 -7.15 -3.68 9.88
CA THR A 14 -7.23 -4.21 8.50
C THR A 14 -6.79 -3.19 7.46
N GLU A 15 -6.08 -2.13 7.87
CA GLU A 15 -5.61 -1.05 7.00
C GLU A 15 -4.08 -0.98 7.01
N VAL A 16 -3.52 -0.77 5.82
CA VAL A 16 -2.10 -0.52 5.58
C VAL A 16 -1.95 0.95 5.23
N HIS A 17 -1.31 1.71 6.11
CA HIS A 17 -0.99 3.11 5.88
C HIS A 17 0.38 3.20 5.21
N ALA A 18 0.44 3.79 4.03
CA ALA A 18 1.67 3.92 3.26
C ALA A 18 1.87 5.36 2.77
N MET A 19 3.11 5.70 2.41
CA MET A 19 3.45 6.96 1.76
C MET A 19 3.84 6.69 0.32
N ASP A 20 3.12 7.28 -0.63
CA ASP A 20 3.41 7.13 -2.05
C ASP A 20 4.83 7.65 -2.36
N SER A 21 5.64 6.83 -3.03
CA SER A 21 7.06 7.12 -3.26
C SER A 21 7.31 8.29 -4.21
N LYS A 22 6.30 8.67 -5.01
CA LYS A 22 6.43 9.73 -6.02
C LYS A 22 5.85 11.06 -5.53
N THR A 23 4.67 11.01 -4.93
CA THR A 23 3.89 12.19 -4.54
C THR A 23 4.00 12.51 -3.06
N TYR A 24 4.57 11.61 -2.26
CA TYR A 24 4.63 11.67 -0.80
C TYR A 24 3.25 11.78 -0.13
N SER A 25 2.19 11.49 -0.88
CA SER A 25 0.82 11.49 -0.34
C SER A 25 0.60 10.27 0.53
N THR A 26 -0.21 10.41 1.57
CA THR A 26 -0.65 9.28 2.39
C THR A 26 -1.66 8.44 1.62
N LEU A 27 -1.42 7.13 1.59
CA LEU A 27 -2.31 6.11 1.05
C LEU A 27 -2.82 5.23 2.19
N ILE A 28 -4.09 4.84 2.11
CA ILE A 28 -4.69 3.82 2.98
C ILE A 28 -5.15 2.70 2.06
N LEU A 29 -4.58 1.52 2.24
CA LEU A 29 -4.87 0.34 1.45
C LEU A 29 -5.46 -0.75 2.36
N PRO A 30 -6.35 -1.61 1.85
CA PRO A 30 -6.79 -2.77 2.61
C PRO A 30 -5.62 -3.72 2.87
N LEU A 31 -5.54 -4.25 4.08
CA LEU A 31 -4.61 -5.32 4.44
C LEU A 31 -5.02 -6.61 3.72
N ASP A 32 -4.07 -7.21 3.01
CA ASP A 32 -4.22 -8.56 2.46
C ASP A 32 -3.52 -9.55 3.40
N PRO A 33 -4.25 -10.42 4.11
CA PRO A 33 -3.66 -11.34 5.09
C PRO A 33 -2.78 -12.42 4.44
N GLU A 34 -2.83 -12.58 3.11
CA GLU A 34 -1.95 -13.50 2.38
C GLU A 34 -0.58 -12.89 2.05
N MET A 35 -0.38 -11.58 2.29
CA MET A 35 0.88 -10.87 2.03
C MET A 35 1.71 -10.69 3.30
N ASN A 36 3.04 -10.68 3.16
CA ASN A 36 3.96 -10.46 4.27
C ASN A 36 4.32 -8.98 4.33
N LEU A 37 3.46 -8.19 4.98
CA LEU A 37 3.60 -6.74 5.05
C LEU A 37 4.18 -6.30 6.40
N GLU A 38 5.17 -5.43 6.35
CA GLU A 38 5.79 -4.85 7.54
C GLU A 38 6.00 -3.34 7.40
N SER A 39 5.97 -2.62 8.52
CA SER A 39 6.31 -1.20 8.55
C SER A 39 7.75 -0.98 8.09
N GLY A 40 7.95 -0.01 7.20
CA GLY A 40 9.22 0.25 6.52
C GLY A 40 9.41 -0.53 5.23
N GLY A 41 8.60 -1.56 4.96
CA GLY A 41 8.62 -2.31 3.71
C GLY A 41 8.10 -1.50 2.51
N GLU A 42 8.61 -1.81 1.32
CA GLU A 42 8.11 -1.21 0.07
C GLU A 42 7.03 -2.11 -0.54
N ILE A 43 5.96 -1.49 -1.04
CA ILE A 43 4.89 -2.17 -1.74
C ILE A 43 4.67 -1.59 -3.14
N GLN A 44 4.18 -2.43 -4.05
CA GLN A 44 3.57 -1.98 -5.29
C GLN A 44 2.06 -1.96 -5.13
N TRP A 45 1.42 -0.88 -5.56
CA TRP A 45 -0.04 -0.72 -5.47
C TRP A 45 -0.65 -0.39 -6.84
N MET A 46 -1.94 -0.66 -6.98
CA MET A 46 -2.75 -0.22 -8.11
C MET A 46 -4.09 0.34 -7.63
N GLU A 47 -4.64 1.28 -8.41
CA GLU A 47 -5.99 1.81 -8.24
C GLU A 47 -6.83 1.50 -9.48
N ALA A 48 -8.05 1.04 -9.23
CA ALA A 48 -9.08 0.90 -10.25
C ALA A 48 -10.47 1.19 -9.68
N MET A 49 -11.20 2.11 -10.30
CA MET A 49 -12.59 2.46 -9.95
C MET A 49 -12.75 2.87 -8.47
N GLY A 50 -11.82 3.67 -7.97
CA GLY A 50 -11.73 4.15 -6.59
C GLY A 50 -11.21 3.13 -5.58
N ARG A 51 -10.77 1.94 -6.02
CA ARG A 51 -10.31 0.87 -5.13
C ARG A 51 -8.82 0.66 -5.25
N TYR A 52 -8.14 0.76 -4.12
CA TYR A 52 -6.71 0.50 -3.99
C TYR A 52 -6.47 -0.97 -3.65
N ARG A 53 -5.42 -1.55 -4.23
CA ARG A 53 -4.97 -2.91 -3.94
C ARG A 53 -3.43 -2.98 -3.94
N ILE A 54 -2.88 -3.69 -2.96
CA ILE A 54 -1.47 -4.08 -2.95
C ILE A 54 -1.28 -5.25 -3.93
N THR A 55 -0.29 -5.14 -4.80
CA THR A 55 -0.02 -6.11 -5.87
C THR A 55 1.29 -6.86 -5.70
N ARG A 56 2.20 -6.34 -4.87
CA ARG A 56 3.46 -6.98 -4.53
C ARG A 56 4.03 -6.43 -3.22
N ASP A 57 4.51 -7.32 -2.37
CA ASP A 57 5.35 -7.07 -1.20
C ASP A 57 6.83 -7.31 -1.57
N HIS A 58 7.72 -6.45 -1.08
CA HIS A 58 9.17 -6.52 -1.29
C HIS A 58 9.92 -6.56 0.03
#